data_AF-A0A358A4Q4-F1
#
_entry.id   AF-A0A358A4Q4-F1
#
_cell.length_a   1.000
_cell.length_b   1.000
_cell.length_c   1.000
_cell.angle_alpha   90.00
_cell.angle_beta   90.00
_cell.angle_gamma   90.00
#
_symmetry.space_group_name_H-M   'P 1'
#
loop_
_entity.id
_entity.type
_entity.pdbx_description
1 polymer ?
#
loop_
_entity_poly.entity_id
_entity_poly.type
_entity_poly.pdbx_seq_one_letter_code
_entity_poly.pdbx_strand_id
1 'polypeptide(L)' 'GFGADMGAERFFNIKCRYSGLAPDAAVLVATVRGLKAHSGNHKIVPGKPLPEDLLKANPDEVHQGGDNLRKQLENMQ' A
#
# COMPACT_ATOMS: atom_id res chain seq x y z
N GLY A 1 -2.39 2.93 11.60
CA GLY A 1 -2.19 1.57 11.06
C GLY A 1 -1.21 1.67 9.91
N PHE A 2 -0.36 0.66 9.76
CA PHE A 2 0.56 0.48 8.62
C PHE A 2 -0.23 -0.04 7.40
N GLY A 3 0.46 -0.64 6.40
CA GLY A 3 -0.18 -1.26 5.24
C GLY A 3 -1.17 -2.37 5.59
N ALA A 4 -1.92 -2.87 4.60
CA ALA A 4 -2.94 -3.90 4.82
C ALA A 4 -2.34 -5.22 5.32
N ASP A 5 -1.10 -5.52 4.94
CA ASP A 5 -0.27 -6.64 5.40
C ASP A 5 -0.06 -6.70 6.92
N MET A 6 -0.07 -5.57 7.61
CA MET A 6 0.09 -5.52 9.07
C MET A 6 -1.12 -4.92 9.79
N GLY A 7 -1.61 -3.79 9.31
CA GLY A 7 -2.69 -3.04 9.94
C GLY A 7 -4.03 -3.74 9.76
N ALA A 8 -4.36 -4.07 8.51
CA ALA A 8 -5.63 -4.73 8.21
C ALA A 8 -5.63 -6.19 8.68
N GLU A 9 -4.53 -6.91 8.51
CA GLU A 9 -4.34 -8.28 9.05
C GLU A 9 -4.68 -8.35 10.54
N ARG A 10 -4.09 -7.48 11.38
CA ARG A 10 -4.39 -7.43 12.81
C ARG A 10 -5.80 -6.96 13.11
N PHE A 11 -6.35 -6.04 12.30
CA PHE A 11 -7.73 -5.59 12.47
C PHE A 11 -8.72 -6.74 12.28
N PHE A 12 -8.60 -7.50 11.19
CA PHE A 12 -9.49 -8.62 10.91
C PHE A 12 -9.23 -9.82 11.84
N ASN A 13 -7.97 -10.22 12.01
CA ASN A 13 -7.65 -11.46 12.74
C ASN A 13 -7.71 -11.34 14.26
N ILE A 14 -7.51 -10.14 14.82
CA ILE A 14 -7.49 -9.92 16.27
C ILE A 14 -8.71 -9.09 16.69
N LYS A 15 -8.85 -7.87 16.15
CA LYS A 15 -9.87 -6.93 16.64
C LYS A 15 -11.27 -7.41 16.32
N CYS A 16 -11.57 -7.72 15.05
CA CYS A 16 -12.90 -8.19 14.62
C CYS A 16 -13.31 -9.48 15.34
N ARG A 17 -12.38 -10.45 15.46
CA ARG A 17 -12.62 -11.71 16.20
C ARG A 17 -12.97 -11.47 17.66
N TYR A 18 -12.23 -10.58 18.34
CA TYR A 18 -12.47 -10.30 19.77
C TYR A 18 -13.71 -9.45 20.01
N SER A 19 -14.00 -8.48 19.14
CA SER A 19 -15.10 -7.53 19.34
C SER A 19 -16.41 -7.91 18.66
N GLY A 20 -16.44 -8.97 17.85
CA GLY A 20 -17.60 -9.35 17.04
C GLY A 20 -17.93 -8.37 15.92
N LEU A 21 -16.97 -7.54 15.48
CA LEU A 21 -17.18 -6.64 14.35
C LEU A 21 -17.11 -7.43 13.05
N ALA A 22 -18.06 -7.21 12.15
CA ALA A 22 -18.11 -7.77 10.81
C ALA A 22 -18.13 -6.61 9.79
N PRO A 23 -16.96 -6.16 9.31
CA PRO A 23 -16.89 -5.05 8.35
C PRO A 23 -17.45 -5.48 6.98
N ASP A 24 -18.37 -4.70 6.43
CA ASP A 24 -18.97 -4.99 5.12
C ASP A 24 -18.09 -4.58 3.93
N ALA A 25 -17.13 -3.67 4.15
CA ALA A 25 -16.25 -3.16 3.11
C ALA A 25 -14.90 -2.72 3.67
N ALA A 26 -13.87 -2.78 2.82
CA ALA A 26 -12.53 -2.24 3.08
C ALA A 26 -12.15 -1.26 1.97
N VAL A 27 -11.46 -0.17 2.33
CA VAL A 27 -10.95 0.83 1.39
C VAL A 27 -9.43 0.84 1.47
N LEU A 28 -8.77 0.54 0.34
CA LEU A 28 -7.31 0.55 0.24
C LEU A 28 -6.87 1.87 -0.38
N VAL A 29 -6.12 2.66 0.39
CA VAL A 29 -5.59 3.94 -0.06
C VAL A 29 -4.27 3.72 -0.79
N ALA A 30 -4.17 4.25 -2.01
CA ALA A 30 -2.95 4.25 -2.80
C ALA A 30 -2.67 5.65 -3.37
N THR A 31 -1.40 5.92 -3.71
CA THR A 31 -1.01 7.16 -4.39
C THR A 31 -0.12 6.84 -5.57
N VAL A 32 -0.19 7.65 -6.64
CA VAL A 32 0.68 7.49 -7.83
C VAL A 32 2.16 7.46 -7.44
N ARG A 33 2.58 8.32 -6.50
CA ARG A 33 3.97 8.35 -6.02
C ARG A 33 4.34 7.12 -5.20
N GLY A 34 3.43 6.62 -4.37
CA GLY A 34 3.62 5.38 -3.62
C GLY A 34 3.77 4.18 -4.56
N LEU A 35 2.94 4.09 -5.60
CA LEU A 35 3.07 3.05 -6.62
C LEU A 35 4.43 3.14 -7.32
N LYS A 36 4.86 4.31 -7.79
CA LYS A 36 6.21 4.45 -8.37
C LYS A 36 7.32 4.10 -7.40
N ALA A 37 7.19 4.42 -6.11
CA ALA A 37 8.16 4.03 -5.08
C ALA A 37 8.27 2.50 -4.94
N HIS A 38 7.17 1.77 -5.17
CA HIS A 38 7.14 0.31 -5.17
C HIS A 38 7.62 -0.34 -6.48
N SER A 39 8.01 0.43 -7.50
CA SER A 39 8.62 -0.11 -8.73
C SER A 39 9.98 -0.76 -8.51
N GLY A 40 10.68 -0.42 -7.41
CA GLY A 40 12.05 -0.83 -7.16
C GLY A 40 13.11 0.06 -7.81
N ASN A 41 12.72 1.03 -8.64
CA ASN A 41 13.64 1.92 -9.36
C ASN A 41 14.14 3.11 -8.53
N HIS A 42 13.52 3.37 -7.36
CA HIS A 42 13.79 4.55 -6.53
C HIS A 42 14.30 4.15 -5.16
N LYS A 43 15.37 4.81 -4.71
CA LYS A 43 15.89 4.65 -3.34
C LYS A 43 15.37 5.77 -2.45
N ILE A 44 14.40 5.45 -1.58
CA ILE A 44 13.86 6.38 -0.59
C ILE A 44 14.61 6.20 0.73
N VAL A 45 15.16 7.28 1.26
CA VAL A 45 15.89 7.28 2.54
C VAL A 45 15.14 8.15 3.55
N PRO A 46 14.78 7.63 4.72
CA PRO A 46 14.11 8.40 5.77
C PRO A 46 14.88 9.68 6.12
N GLY A 47 14.15 10.79 6.27
CA GLY A 47 14.72 12.09 6.62
C GLY A 47 15.41 12.84 5.46
N LYS A 48 15.48 12.26 4.26
CA LYS A 48 15.97 12.95 3.05
C LYS A 48 14.80 13.36 2.14
N PRO A 49 14.99 14.38 1.27
CA PRO A 49 14.03 14.69 0.22
C PRO A 49 13.77 13.48 -0.68
N LEU A 50 12.56 13.42 -1.24
CA LEU A 50 12.19 12.40 -2.21
C LEU A 50 12.99 12.59 -3.51
N PRO A 51 13.34 11.49 -4.22
CA PRO A 51 13.87 11.58 -5.58
C PRO A 51 12.94 12.41 -6.48
N GLU A 52 13.51 13.34 -7.26
CA GLU A 52 12.71 14.21 -8.14
C GLU A 52 11.95 13.42 -9.21
N ASP A 53 12.46 12.26 -9.62
CA ASP A 53 11.82 11.41 -10.63
C ASP A 53 10.49 10.81 -10.13
N LEU A 54 10.30 10.71 -8.80
CA LEU A 54 8.98 10.39 -8.23
C LEU A 54 7.96 11.52 -8.42
N LEU A 55 8.36 12.74 -8.78
CA LEU A 55 7.45 13.84 -9.09
C LEU A 55 7.08 13.92 -10.57
N LYS A 56 7.94 13.39 -11.46
CA LYS A 56 7.70 13.39 -12.92
C LYS A 56 6.67 12.33 -13.32
N ALA A 57 5.94 12.55 -14.41
CA ALA A 57 5.00 11.56 -14.93
C ALA A 57 5.75 10.34 -15.49
N ASN A 58 5.39 9.14 -15.02
CA ASN A 58 5.93 7.87 -15.53
C ASN A 58 4.88 6.75 -15.29
N PRO A 59 4.01 6.46 -16.27
CA PRO A 59 2.99 5.42 -16.15
C PRO A 59 3.55 4.01 -15.97
N ASP A 60 4.69 3.69 -16.60
CA ASP A 60 5.27 2.35 -16.55
C ASP A 60 5.69 1.97 -15.12
N GLU A 61 6.30 2.90 -14.38
CA GLU A 61 6.64 2.69 -12.97
C GLU A 61 5.41 2.54 -12.08
N VAL A 62 4.30 3.20 -12.41
CA VAL A 62 3.03 3.02 -11.70
C VAL A 62 2.51 1.60 -11.92
N HIS A 63 2.56 1.10 -13.16
CA HIS A 63 2.14 -0.26 -13.49
C HIS A 63 3.01 -1.32 -12.82
N GLN A 64 4.33 -1.12 -12.81
CA GLN A 64 5.30 -2.00 -12.15
C GLN A 64 5.06 -2.04 -10.64
N GLY A 65 5.04 -0.90 -9.95
CA GLY A 65 4.78 -0.88 -8.52
C GLY A 65 3.34 -1.24 -8.12
N GLY A 66 2.44 -1.34 -9.11
CA GLY A 66 1.10 -1.87 -8.96
C GLY A 66 1.04 -3.32 -8.47
N ASP A 67 2.12 -4.09 -8.59
CA ASP A 67 2.21 -5.45 -8.03
C ASP A 67 2.00 -5.47 -6.51
N ASN A 68 2.52 -4.45 -5.81
CA ASN A 68 2.29 -4.31 -4.38
C ASN A 68 0.79 -4.10 -4.07
N LEU A 69 0.12 -3.21 -4.80
CA LEU A 69 -1.31 -2.95 -4.60
C LEU A 69 -2.17 -4.16 -4.95
N ARG A 70 -1.87 -4.86 -6.05
CA ARG A 70 -2.54 -6.13 -6.39
C ARG A 70 -2.45 -7.12 -5.24
N LYS A 71 -1.28 -7.26 -4.63
CA LYS A 71 -1.13 -8.17 -3.49
C LYS A 71 -1.96 -7.74 -2.28
N GLN A 72 -2.04 -6.44 -1.99
CA GLN A 72 -2.88 -5.96 -0.90
C GLN A 72 -4.38 -6.14 -1.20
N LEU A 73 -4.81 -6.03 -2.45
CA LEU A 73 -6.19 -6.34 -2.83
C LEU A 73 -6.50 -7.82 -2.64
N GLU A 74 -5.61 -8.73 -3.06
CA GLU A 74 -5.76 -10.18 -2.82
C GLU A 74 -5.89 -10.51 -1.34
N ASN A 75 -5.12 -9.84 -0.48
CA ASN A 75 -5.17 -10.07 0.98
C ASN A 75 -6.49 -9.63 1.63
N MET A 76 -7.30 -8.82 0.92
CA MET A 76 -8.54 -8.23 1.43
C MET A 76 -9.79 -8.93 0.89
N GLN A 77 -9.61 -9.93 0.04
CA GLN A 77 -10.64 -10.87 -0.40
C GLN A 77 -10.78 -11.99 0.62
#